data_AF-M1CF52-F1
#
_entry.id   AF-M1CF52-F1
#
_cell.length_a   1.000
_cell.length_b   1.000
_cell.length_c   1.000
_cell.angle_alpha   90.00
_cell.angle_beta   90.00
_cell.angle_gamma   90.00
#
_symmetry.space_group_name_H-M   'P 1'
#
loop_
_entity.id
_entity.type
_entity.pdbx_description
1 polymer ?
#
loop_
_entity_poly.entity_id
_entity_poly.type
_entity_poly.pdbx_seq_one_letter_code
_entity_poly.pdbx_strand_id
1 'polypeptide(L)'
;MYLQGIAKRLVRAALQEAAKKREMRYRDIQKIEKGIRRYFHDDITVIVIYLDHQKESFHSKGTLGSITAPVDIFSFNSNDAEENQVIEAF
;
A
#
# COMPACT_ATOMS: atom_id res chain seq x y z
N MET A 1 -10.69 -12.81 1.49
CA MET A 1 -10.87 -11.43 1.98
C MET A 1 -9.96 -11.22 3.18
N TYR A 2 -8.64 -11.24 2.95
CA TYR A 2 -7.67 -10.89 3.98
C TYR A 2 -7.46 -9.37 3.89
N LEU A 3 -7.74 -8.67 4.99
CA LEU A 3 -7.58 -7.22 5.09
C LEU A 3 -6.12 -6.87 4.75
N GLN A 4 -5.93 -6.01 3.73
CA GLN A 4 -4.62 -5.48 3.36
C GLN A 4 -4.57 -4.00 3.75
N GLY A 5 -3.51 -3.61 4.46
CA GLY A 5 -3.27 -2.26 4.90
C GLY A 5 -3.20 -1.29 3.72
N ILE A 6 -3.54 -0.02 3.98
CA ILE A 6 -3.67 1.00 2.93
C ILE A 6 -2.36 1.14 2.14
N ALA A 7 -1.21 1.11 2.82
CA ALA A 7 0.09 1.19 2.17
C ALA A 7 0.29 0.06 1.15
N LYS A 8 -0.03 -1.19 1.51
CA LYS A 8 0.11 -2.36 0.63
C LYS A 8 -0.81 -2.26 -0.60
N ARG A 9 -2.05 -1.80 -0.40
CA ARG A 9 -3.00 -1.57 -1.50
C ARG A 9 -2.50 -0.50 -2.48
N LEU A 10 -1.95 0.60 -1.96
CA LEU A 10 -1.39 1.69 -2.77
C LEU A 10 -0.14 1.25 -3.53
N VAL A 11 0.77 0.50 -2.91
CA VAL A 11 1.94 -0.07 -3.59
C VAL A 11 1.52 -1.01 -4.72
N ARG A 12 0.52 -1.88 -4.47
CA ARG A 12 -0.02 -2.78 -5.50
C ARG A 12 -0.60 -2.01 -6.68
N ALA A 13 -1.40 -0.97 -6.42
CA ALA A 13 -1.97 -0.12 -7.46
C ALA A 13 -0.88 0.60 -8.28
N ALA A 14 0.12 1.19 -7.61
CA ALA A 14 1.24 1.86 -8.28
C ALA A 14 2.03 0.90 -9.19
N LEU A 15 2.30 -0.33 -8.73
CA LEU A 15 2.95 -1.36 -9.54
C LEU A 15 2.08 -1.83 -10.72
N GLN A 16 0.76 -1.95 -10.54
CA GLN A 16 -0.16 -2.29 -11.63
C GLN A 16 -0.15 -1.20 -12.73
N GLU A 17 -0.15 0.08 -12.35
CA GLU A 17 -0.05 1.19 -13.29
C GLU A 17 1.30 1.22 -14.01
N ALA A 18 2.40 0.95 -13.29
CA ALA A 18 3.72 0.83 -13.91
C ALA A 18 3.78 -0.33 -14.92
N ALA A 19 3.16 -1.47 -14.61
CA ALA A 19 3.06 -2.61 -15.51
C ALA A 19 2.26 -2.26 -16.76
N LYS A 20 1.09 -1.62 -16.59
CA LYS A 20 0.21 -1.21 -17.70
C LYS A 20 0.90 -0.28 -18.68
N LYS A 21 1.67 0.72 -18.20
CA LYS A 21 2.45 1.64 -19.05
C LYS A 21 3.52 0.97 -19.91
N ARG A 22 3.87 -0.27 -19.57
CA ARG A 22 4.87 -1.08 -20.28
C ARG A 22 4.24 -2.31 -20.93
N GLU A 23 2.92 -2.38 -20.97
CA GLU A 23 2.15 -3.53 -21.50
C GLU A 23 2.56 -4.87 -20.85
N MET A 24 2.88 -4.83 -19.55
CA MET A 24 3.30 -5.99 -18.76
C MET A 24 2.21 -6.43 -17.78
N ARG A 25 2.29 -7.68 -17.34
CA ARG A 25 1.49 -8.15 -16.21
C ARG A 25 2.14 -7.74 -14.89
N TYR A 26 1.32 -7.61 -13.85
CA TYR A 26 1.77 -7.35 -12.48
C TYR A 26 2.84 -8.37 -12.01
N ARG A 27 2.60 -9.67 -12.25
CA ARG A 27 3.57 -10.75 -11.96
C ARG A 27 4.92 -10.54 -12.65
N ASP A 28 4.91 -10.01 -13.87
CA ASP A 28 6.13 -9.85 -14.66
C ASP A 28 6.95 -8.66 -14.15
N ILE A 29 6.29 -7.52 -13.85
CA ILE A 29 7.00 -6.34 -13.31
C ILE A 29 7.60 -6.61 -11.92
N GLN A 30 6.98 -7.47 -11.12
CA GLN A 30 7.49 -7.87 -9.80
C GLN A 30 8.75 -8.74 -9.88
N LYS A 31 8.95 -9.49 -10.97
CA LYS A 31 10.08 -10.40 -11.16
C LYS A 31 11.28 -9.75 -11.85
N ILE A 32 11.19 -8.46 -12.20
CA ILE A 32 12.27 -7.75 -12.86
C ILE A 32 13.47 -7.62 -11.92
N GLU A 33 14.63 -8.06 -12.39
CA GLU A 33 15.87 -8.04 -11.62
C GLU A 33 16.36 -6.61 -11.35
N LYS A 34 17.13 -6.49 -10.25
CA LYS A 34 17.80 -5.23 -9.90
C LYS A 34 18.76 -4.85 -11.03
N GLY A 35 18.72 -3.58 -11.46
CA GLY A 35 19.55 -3.07 -12.55
C GLY A 35 18.73 -2.64 -13.77
N ILE A 36 17.76 -3.44 -14.20
CA ILE A 36 16.87 -3.09 -15.31
C ILE A 36 15.48 -2.59 -14.85
N ARG A 37 15.14 -2.75 -13.58
CA ARG A 37 13.85 -2.29 -13.01
C ARG A 37 13.54 -0.82 -13.32
N ARG A 38 14.57 0.05 -13.34
CA ARG A 38 14.48 1.49 -13.65
C ARG A 38 13.98 1.84 -15.06
N TYR A 39 14.02 0.91 -16.01
CA TYR A 39 13.37 1.09 -17.31
C TYR A 39 11.84 1.05 -17.21
N PHE A 40 11.31 0.39 -16.18
CA PHE A 40 9.88 0.16 -15.99
C PHE A 40 9.31 1.12 -14.95
N HIS A 41 9.99 1.27 -13.82
CA HIS A 41 9.71 2.26 -12.77
C HIS A 41 11.00 2.58 -12.03
N ASP A 42 11.16 3.81 -11.51
CA ASP A 42 12.31 4.14 -10.67
C ASP A 42 12.15 3.50 -9.28
N ASP A 43 11.84 4.28 -8.26
CA ASP A 43 11.45 3.78 -6.94
C ASP A 43 9.99 4.14 -6.65
N ILE A 44 9.26 3.23 -6.00
CA ILE A 44 7.88 3.45 -5.56
C ILE A 44 7.91 3.50 -4.03
N THR A 45 7.62 4.68 -3.49
CA THR A 45 7.51 4.90 -2.05
C THR A 45 6.10 5.37 -1.72
N VAL A 46 5.47 4.73 -0.74
CA VAL A 46 4.14 5.11 -0.23
C VAL A 46 4.27 5.53 1.22
N ILE A 47 3.78 6.74 1.52
CA ILE A 47 3.70 7.27 2.89
C ILE A 47 2.21 7.44 3.20
N VAL A 48 1.75 6.81 4.29
CA VAL A 48 0.37 6.94 4.80
C VAL A 48 0.44 7.63 6.16
N ILE A 49 -0.20 8.79 6.28
CA ILE A 49 -0.27 9.57 7.51
C ILE A 49 -1.73 9.58 7.97
N TYR A 50 -1.98 9.11 9.19
CA TYR A 50 -3.27 9.27 9.85
C TYR A 50 -3.21 10.54 10.68
N LEU A 51 -4.23 11.39 10.60
CA LEU A 51 -4.34 12.60 11.40
C LEU A 51 -5.66 12.53 12.16
N ASP A 52 -5.60 12.46 13.48
CA ASP A 52 -6.80 12.55 14.31
C ASP A 52 -7.23 14.01 14.42
N HIS A 53 -8.51 14.28 14.20
CA HIS A 53 -9.09 15.56 14.56
C HIS A 53 -9.21 15.60 16.08
N GLN A 54 -8.32 16.34 16.74
CA GLN A 54 -8.47 16.69 18.15
C GLN A 54 -9.80 17.46 18.30
N LYS A 55 -10.87 16.79 18.72
CA LYS A 55 -12.01 17.49 19.31
C LYS A 55 -11.50 18.01 20.65
N GLU A 56 -11.27 19.31 20.72
CA GLU A 56 -10.88 19.97 21.96
C GLU A 56 -11.88 19.63 23.07
N SER A 57 -11.52 18.70 23.96
CA SER A 57 -12.04 18.74 25.32
C SER A 57 -10.90 19.21 26.19
N PHE A 58 -10.86 20.52 26.43
CA PHE A 58 -10.03 21.13 27.45
C PHE A 58 -10.44 20.55 28.81
N HIS A 59 -9.83 19.45 29.25
CA HIS A 59 -9.67 19.14 30.66
C HIS A 59 -8.50 18.17 30.86
N SER A 60 -7.37 18.78 31.23
CA SER A 60 -6.34 18.32 32.17
C SER A 60 -5.67 16.95 31.98
N LYS A 61 -4.33 17.04 31.91
CA LYS A 61 -3.31 16.06 32.34
C LYS A 61 -3.12 14.81 31.46
N GLY A 62 -2.07 14.87 30.65
CA GLY A 62 -0.99 13.87 30.78
C GLY A 62 -0.86 12.78 29.72
N THR A 63 -1.64 12.78 28.64
CA THR A 63 -1.54 11.73 27.62
C THR A 63 -1.35 12.37 26.24
N LEU A 64 -0.15 12.18 25.68
CA LEU A 64 0.25 12.62 24.35
C LEU A 64 -0.67 11.98 23.29
N GLY A 65 -1.76 12.66 22.95
CA GLY A 65 -2.75 12.27 21.95
C GLY A 65 -2.21 12.40 20.54
N SER A 66 -1.24 11.54 20.22
CA SER A 66 -0.64 11.44 18.90
C SER A 66 -1.04 10.11 18.28
N ILE A 67 -1.87 10.21 17.24
CA ILE A 67 -2.13 9.21 16.19
C ILE A 67 -2.71 7.86 16.63
N THR A 68 -4.05 7.73 16.61
CA THR A 68 -4.75 6.44 16.64
C THR A 68 -4.77 5.82 15.24
N ALA A 69 -3.59 5.46 14.71
CA ALA A 69 -3.56 4.71 13.47
C ALA A 69 -4.17 3.30 13.68
N PRO A 70 -4.94 2.77 12.72
CA PRO A 70 -5.51 1.43 12.84
C PRO A 70 -4.41 0.39 13.06
N VAL A 71 -4.70 -0.66 13.83
CA VAL A 71 -3.76 -1.73 14.21
C VAL A 71 -3.05 -2.34 13.00
N ASP A 72 -3.66 -2.26 11.82
CA ASP A 72 -3.21 -2.92 10.60
C ASP A 72 -2.72 -1.97 9.49
N ILE A 73 -1.77 -1.08 9.81
CA ILE A 73 -1.04 -0.26 8.80
C ILE A 73 -0.26 -1.18 7.84
N PHE A 74 0.29 -2.25 8.38
CA PHE A 74 1.08 -3.24 7.67
C PHE A 74 0.46 -4.63 7.88
N SER A 75 -0.53 -4.99 7.07
CA SER A 75 -1.07 -6.36 7.09
C SER A 75 0.02 -7.36 6.88
N PHE A 76 0.31 -8.08 7.95
CA PHE A 76 1.26 -9.17 8.02
C PHE A 76 0.94 -10.17 6.90
N ASN A 77 1.96 -10.54 6.15
CA ASN A 77 1.84 -11.29 4.92
C ASN A 77 1.19 -12.66 5.14
N SER A 78 -0.05 -12.82 4.70
CA SER A 78 -0.52 -14.09 4.15
C SER A 78 -0.22 -14.09 2.65
N ASN A 79 0.79 -14.88 2.28
CA ASN A 79 1.30 -15.08 0.92
C ASN A 79 0.21 -15.28 -0.16
N ASP A 80 0.45 -14.68 -1.32
CA ASP A 80 0.29 -15.25 -2.68
C ASP A 80 -1.08 -15.75 -3.19
N ALA A 81 -2.20 -15.48 -2.50
CA ALA A 81 -3.51 -16.00 -2.93
C ALA A 81 -4.39 -15.03 -3.75
N GLU A 82 -4.02 -13.76 -3.92
CA GLU A 82 -4.88 -12.76 -4.61
C GLU A 82 -4.48 -12.49 -6.08
N GLU A 83 -4.07 -13.54 -6.79
CA GLU A 83 -3.83 -13.44 -8.22
C GLU A 83 -5.13 -13.30 -9.04
N ASN A 84 -6.23 -13.88 -8.56
CA ASN A 84 -7.36 -14.21 -9.44
C ASN A 84 -8.58 -13.28 -9.36
N GLN A 85 -8.54 -12.16 -8.64
CA GLN A 85 -9.74 -11.30 -8.47
C GLN A 85 -9.77 -10.02 -9.30
N VAL A 86 -8.70 -9.68 -10.04
CA VAL A 86 -8.67 -8.45 -10.86
C VAL A 86 -8.94 -8.72 -12.35
N ILE A 87 -9.11 -9.99 -12.74
CA ILE A 87 -9.32 -10.37 -14.15
C ILE A 87 -10.80 -10.35 -14.56
N GLU A 88 -11.76 -10.27 -13.63
CA GLU A 88 -13.21 -10.30 -13.94
C GLU A 88 -13.95 -8.95 -13.79
N ALA A 89 -13.26 -7.82 -13.86
CA ALA A 89 -13.90 -6.49 -13.75
C ALA A 89 -13.81 -5.64 -15.03
N PHE A 90 -13.71 -6.28 -16.20
CA PHE A 90 -13.96 -5.67 -17.51
C PHE A 90 -14.86 -6.59 -18.35
#